data_AF-A0A8X6IYV2-F1
#
_entry.id   AF-A0A8X6IYV2-F1
#
_cell.length_a   1.000
_cell.length_b   1.000
_cell.length_c   1.000
_cell.angle_alpha   90.00
_cell.angle_beta   90.00
_cell.angle_gamma   90.00
#
_symmetry.space_group_name_H-M   'P 1'
#
loop_
_entity.id
_entity.type
_entity.pdbx_description
1 polymer ?
#
loop_
_entity_poly.entity_id
_entity_poly.type
_entity_poly.pdbx_seq_one_letter_code
_entity_poly.pdbx_strand_id
1 'polypeptide(L)'
;MKQRKYWQYFNSRSAPTAFMIRSSIGRFEELGSEAGRPGKSAHRNIHIEDSVETVRQSVTGDPSVSTHRRFSQLGISRTTLRRFFKLDLKMHPYKIQIVQTLQPQYHLLR
;
A
#
# COMPACT_ATOMS: atom_id res chain seq x y z
N MET A 1 19.88 35.37 -16.27
CA MET A 1 19.52 34.97 -17.65
C MET A 1 18.05 35.34 -17.90
N LYS A 2 17.70 36.11 -18.95
CA LYS A 2 16.29 36.46 -19.27
C LYS A 2 15.60 35.27 -19.96
N GLN A 3 14.32 35.00 -19.65
CA GLN A 3 13.53 33.86 -20.19
C GLN A 3 13.58 33.74 -21.72
N ARG A 4 13.64 34.88 -22.44
CA ARG A 4 13.73 34.90 -23.91
C ARG A 4 15.01 34.25 -24.46
N LYS A 5 16.16 34.37 -23.77
CA LYS A 5 17.41 33.68 -24.17
C LYS A 5 17.31 32.17 -23.96
N TYR A 6 16.59 31.73 -22.93
CA TYR A 6 16.36 30.31 -22.67
C TYR A 6 15.56 29.67 -23.80
N TRP A 7 14.50 30.35 -24.28
CA TRP A 7 13.72 29.88 -25.43
C TRP A 7 14.56 29.69 -26.69
N GLN A 8 15.47 30.62 -26.97
CA GLN A 8 16.35 30.57 -28.14
C GLN A 8 17.35 29.41 -28.07
N TYR A 9 17.88 29.11 -26.87
CA TYR A 9 18.89 28.08 -26.69
C TYR A 9 18.30 26.66 -26.60
N PHE A 10 17.19 26.50 -25.85
CA PHE A 10 16.58 25.19 -25.60
C PHE A 10 15.37 24.89 -26.49
N ASN A 11 15.02 25.78 -27.43
CA ASN A 11 13.86 25.68 -28.32
C ASN A 11 12.56 25.25 -27.60
N SER A 12 12.36 25.71 -26.36
CA SER A 12 11.20 25.37 -25.55
C SER A 12 10.54 26.63 -25.02
N ARG A 13 9.21 26.72 -25.13
CA ARG A 13 8.42 27.85 -24.61
C ARG A 13 8.22 27.77 -23.09
N SER A 14 8.48 26.62 -22.49
CA SER A 14 8.40 26.40 -21.04
C SER A 14 9.72 26.77 -20.37
N ALA A 15 9.96 28.07 -20.20
CA ALA A 15 11.09 28.55 -19.41
C ALA A 15 10.72 28.51 -17.91
N PRO A 16 11.56 27.92 -17.04
CA PRO A 16 11.31 27.96 -15.61
C PRO A 16 11.34 29.41 -15.10
N THR A 17 10.42 29.72 -14.20
CA THR A 17 10.37 31.03 -13.53
C THR A 17 11.63 31.23 -12.69
N ALA A 18 12.04 32.48 -12.48
CA ALA A 18 13.20 32.81 -11.64
C ALA A 18 13.12 32.17 -10.24
N PHE A 19 11.91 32.05 -9.67
CA PHE A 19 11.65 31.35 -8.42
C PHE A 19 11.98 29.85 -8.51
N MET A 20 11.56 29.16 -9.58
CA MET A 20 11.88 27.73 -9.77
C MET A 20 13.37 27.49 -9.92
N ILE A 21 14.09 28.39 -10.60
CA ILE A 21 15.55 28.30 -10.73
C ILE A 21 16.20 28.42 -9.34
N ARG A 22 15.85 29.45 -8.56
CA ARG A 22 16.39 29.65 -7.21
C ARG A 22 16.05 28.51 -6.26
N SER A 23 14.81 28.02 -6.29
CA SER A 23 14.38 26.87 -5.47
C SER A 23 15.07 25.57 -5.88
N SER A 24 15.41 25.39 -7.16
CA SER A 24 16.17 24.22 -7.61
C SER A 24 17.63 24.29 -7.20
N ILE A 25 18.25 25.47 -7.28
CA ILE A 25 19.62 25.70 -6.78
C ILE A 25 19.68 25.44 -5.27
N GLY A 26 18.79 26.04 -4.48
CA GLY A 26 18.78 25.83 -3.02
C GLY A 26 18.54 24.36 -2.63
N ARG A 27 17.65 23.66 -3.35
CA ARG A 27 17.46 22.20 -3.12
C ARG A 27 18.69 21.39 -3.47
N PHE A 28 19.41 21.76 -4.53
CA PHE A 28 20.64 21.10 -4.94
C PHE A 28 21.77 21.33 -3.93
N GLU A 29 21.91 22.56 -3.42
CA GLU A 29 22.87 22.88 -2.35
C GLU A 29 22.58 22.11 -1.06
N GLU A 30 21.31 21.93 -0.70
CA GLU A 30 20.90 21.20 0.51
C GLU A 30 21.06 19.67 0.40
N LEU A 31 20.59 19.06 -0.70
CA LEU A 31 20.52 17.60 -0.85
C LEU A 31 21.65 16.99 -1.71
N GLY A 32 22.42 17.81 -2.42
CA GLY A 32 23.44 17.36 -3.36
C GLY A 32 22.89 16.60 -4.58
N SER A 33 21.59 16.70 -4.85
CA SER A 33 20.91 15.95 -5.91
C SER A 33 19.85 16.82 -6.60
N GLU A 34 19.75 16.66 -7.92
CA GLU A 34 18.69 17.27 -8.73
C GLU A 34 17.36 16.52 -8.61
N ALA A 35 17.37 15.31 -8.05
CA ALA A 35 16.15 14.54 -7.83
C ALA A 35 15.22 15.29 -6.87
N GLY A 36 13.92 15.30 -7.17
CA GLY A 36 12.93 15.90 -6.28
C GLY A 36 13.02 15.30 -4.88
N ARG A 37 12.72 16.11 -3.85
CA ARG A 37 12.62 15.60 -2.47
C ARG A 37 11.66 14.40 -2.48
N PRO A 38 11.98 13.31 -1.77
CA PRO A 38 11.02 12.23 -1.61
C PRO A 38 9.72 12.84 -1.09
N GLY A 39 8.63 12.66 -1.84
CA GLY A 39 7.34 13.20 -1.44
C GLY A 39 7.00 12.71 -0.04
N LYS A 40 6.34 13.55 0.78
CA LYS A 40 5.82 13.10 2.08
C LYS A 40 5.00 11.84 1.81
N SER A 41 5.44 10.71 2.35
CA SER A 41 4.71 9.45 2.19
C SER A 41 3.29 9.69 2.68
N ALA A 42 2.29 9.42 1.85
CA ALA A 42 0.90 9.51 2.25
C ALA A 42 0.72 8.74 3.56
N HIS A 43 0.25 9.42 4.60
CA HIS A 43 0.10 8.84 5.94
C HIS A 43 -0.71 7.54 5.83
N ARG A 44 -0.07 6.39 6.13
CA ARG A 44 -0.69 5.07 6.13
C ARG A 44 -1.55 4.91 7.39
N ASN A 45 -2.61 5.71 7.51
CA ASN A 45 -3.39 5.88 8.76
C ASN A 45 -4.09 4.62 9.30
N ILE A 46 -4.10 3.50 8.57
CA ILE A 46 -4.77 2.28 9.03
C ILE A 46 -3.78 1.14 9.29
N HIS A 47 -2.50 1.31 8.94
CA HIS A 47 -1.48 0.29 9.15
C HIS A 47 -0.69 0.61 10.42
N ILE A 48 -1.39 0.56 11.56
CA ILE A 48 -0.78 0.57 12.89
C ILE A 48 -0.50 -0.89 13.24
N GLU A 49 0.70 -1.19 13.74
CA GLU A 49 1.17 -2.55 14.03
C GLU A 49 0.19 -3.33 14.94
N ASP A 50 -0.41 -2.63 15.92
CA ASP A 50 -1.43 -3.17 16.82
C ASP A 50 -2.68 -3.70 16.08
N SER A 51 -3.09 -3.03 15.01
CA SER A 51 -4.24 -3.45 14.20
C SER A 51 -3.94 -4.71 13.39
N VAL A 52 -2.70 -4.86 12.92
CA VAL A 52 -2.27 -6.05 12.18
C VAL A 52 -2.29 -7.27 13.10
N GLU A 53 -1.80 -7.11 14.33
CA GLU A 53 -1.71 -8.22 15.28
C GLU A 53 -3.10 -8.70 15.72
N THR A 54 -4.03 -7.76 15.93
CA THR A 54 -5.42 -8.09 16.25
C THR A 54 -6.08 -8.92 15.13
N VAL A 55 -5.83 -8.55 13.87
CA VAL A 55 -6.32 -9.31 12.70
C VAL A 55 -5.66 -10.70 12.63
N ARG A 56 -4.36 -10.82 12.92
CA ARG A 56 -3.65 -12.12 12.95
C ARG A 56 -4.20 -13.06 14.02
N GLN A 57 -4.40 -12.56 15.22
CA GLN A 57 -4.98 -13.34 16.33
C GLN A 57 -6.37 -13.83 15.97
N SER A 58 -7.20 -12.96 15.38
CA SER A 58 -8.53 -13.32 14.91
C SER A 58 -8.49 -14.46 13.87
N VAL A 59 -7.59 -14.39 12.88
CA VAL A 59 -7.46 -15.41 11.84
C VAL A 59 -6.95 -16.74 12.39
N THR A 60 -6.02 -16.68 13.35
CA THR A 60 -5.43 -17.87 13.97
C THR A 60 -6.42 -18.58 14.88
N GLY A 61 -7.23 -17.82 15.64
CA GLY A 61 -8.25 -18.37 16.53
C GLY A 61 -9.36 -19.09 15.77
N ASP A 62 -9.89 -18.46 14.71
CA ASP A 62 -11.00 -19.00 13.92
C ASP A 62 -10.76 -18.83 12.41
N PRO A 63 -10.09 -19.78 11.73
CA PRO A 63 -9.76 -19.65 10.30
C PRO A 63 -10.99 -19.80 9.38
N SER A 64 -12.05 -20.48 9.84
CA SER A 64 -13.27 -20.72 9.06
C SER A 64 -14.17 -19.48 8.92
N VAL A 65 -13.93 -18.45 9.73
CA VAL A 65 -14.76 -17.23 9.73
C VAL A 65 -14.55 -16.44 8.44
N SER A 66 -15.65 -16.18 7.75
CA SER A 66 -15.66 -15.43 6.50
C SER A 66 -15.15 -14.00 6.70
N THR A 67 -14.55 -13.43 5.65
CA THR A 67 -14.10 -12.03 5.66
C THR A 67 -15.23 -11.07 6.01
N HIS A 68 -16.47 -11.38 5.58
CA HIS A 68 -17.64 -10.57 5.89
C HIS A 68 -17.97 -10.57 7.39
N ARG A 69 -17.96 -11.74 8.03
CA ARG A 69 -18.23 -11.82 9.47
C ARG A 69 -17.09 -11.17 10.28
N ARG A 70 -15.85 -11.38 9.85
CA ARG A 70 -14.66 -10.87 10.55
C ARG A 70 -14.58 -9.35 10.58
N PHE A 71 -14.90 -8.64 9.49
CA PHE A 71 -14.85 -7.17 9.53
C PHE A 71 -15.88 -6.59 10.51
N SER A 72 -17.06 -7.21 10.61
CA SER A 72 -18.10 -6.82 11.56
C SER A 72 -17.64 -7.02 13.01
N GLN A 73 -17.00 -8.16 13.30
CA GLN A 73 -16.46 -8.47 14.63
C GLN A 73 -15.31 -7.54 15.04
N LEU A 74 -14.45 -7.16 14.10
CA LEU A 74 -13.29 -6.30 14.36
C LEU A 74 -13.62 -4.79 14.32
N GLY A 75 -14.81 -4.41 13.83
CA GLY A 75 -15.19 -2.99 13.67
C GLY A 75 -14.39 -2.25 12.59
N ILE A 76 -13.77 -2.98 11.65
CA ILE A 76 -12.90 -2.43 10.61
C ILE A 76 -13.63 -2.45 9.26
N SER A 77 -13.34 -1.51 8.36
CA SER A 77 -13.90 -1.54 7.01
C SER A 77 -13.43 -2.77 6.21
N ARG A 78 -14.29 -3.28 5.31
CA ARG A 78 -13.97 -4.41 4.42
C ARG A 78 -12.73 -4.16 3.57
N THR A 79 -12.55 -2.93 3.07
CA THR A 79 -11.42 -2.55 2.23
C THR A 79 -10.11 -2.60 2.99
N THR A 80 -10.12 -2.16 4.25
CA THR A 80 -8.98 -2.27 5.15
C THR A 80 -8.65 -3.72 5.48
N LEU A 81 -9.64 -4.53 5.87
CA LEU A 81 -9.41 -5.95 6.18
C LEU A 81 -8.80 -6.70 5.00
N ARG A 82 -9.27 -6.42 3.78
CA ARG A 82 -8.69 -6.97 2.55
C ARG A 82 -7.23 -6.55 2.34
N ARG A 83 -6.86 -5.30 2.69
CA ARG A 83 -5.47 -4.83 2.61
C ARG A 83 -4.58 -5.56 3.60
N PHE A 84 -5.03 -5.75 4.84
CA PHE A 84 -4.30 -6.54 5.85
C PHE A 84 -4.02 -7.96 5.36
N PHE A 85 -5.03 -8.64 4.80
CA PHE A 85 -4.84 -9.97 4.24
C PHE A 85 -3.82 -10.02 3.11
N LYS A 86 -3.84 -9.03 2.21
CA LYS A 86 -2.95 -9.01 1.04
C LYS A 86 -1.52 -8.60 1.38
N LEU A 87 -1.34 -7.53 2.16
CA LEU A 87 -0.04 -6.89 2.39
C LEU A 87 0.70 -7.52 3.58
N ASP A 88 -0.03 -7.81 4.66
CA ASP A 88 0.58 -8.05 5.97
C ASP A 88 0.56 -9.52 6.37
N LEU A 89 -0.56 -10.19 6.09
CA LEU A 89 -0.70 -11.64 6.30
C LEU A 89 -0.30 -12.44 5.04
N LYS A 90 -0.15 -11.78 3.88
CA LYS A 90 0.19 -12.41 2.59
C LYS A 90 -0.68 -13.64 2.27
N MET A 91 -1.95 -13.57 2.67
CA MET A 91 -2.97 -14.58 2.38
C MET A 91 -3.50 -14.36 0.97
N HIS A 92 -3.19 -15.30 0.10
CA HIS A 92 -3.71 -15.32 -1.26
C HIS A 92 -4.86 -16.33 -1.36
N PRO A 93 -5.88 -16.10 -2.21
CA PRO A 93 -7.04 -16.99 -2.32
C PRO A 93 -6.68 -18.46 -2.57
N TYR A 94 -5.61 -18.72 -3.33
CA TYR A 94 -5.14 -20.08 -3.63
C TYR A 94 -4.46 -20.78 -2.45
N LYS A 95 -4.13 -20.07 -1.36
CA LYS A 95 -3.58 -20.64 -0.12
C LYS A 95 -4.66 -21.05 0.87
N ILE A 96 -5.93 -20.80 0.58
CA ILE A 96 -7.04 -21.26 1.40
C ILE A 96 -7.16 -22.77 1.15
N GLN A 97 -6.61 -23.57 2.07
CA GLN A 97 -6.75 -25.02 2.04
C GLN A 97 -8.21 -25.38 2.31
N ILE A 98 -8.92 -25.82 1.27
CA ILE A 98 -10.18 -26.54 1.45
C ILE A 98 -9.80 -27.93 1.99
N VAL A 99 -9.87 -28.09 3.31
CA VAL A 99 -9.64 -29.39 3.93
C VAL A 99 -10.95 -30.17 3.85
N GLN A 100 -11.04 -31.11 2.91
CA GLN A 100 -12.10 -32.10 2.94
C GLN A 100 -11.75 -33.14 4.00
N THR A 101 -12.50 -33.18 5.08
CA THR A 101 -12.39 -34.26 6.06
C THR A 101 -13.07 -35.51 5.51
N LEU A 102 -12.26 -36.52 5.15
CA LEU A 102 -12.79 -37.84 4.81
C LEU A 102 -13.32 -38.49 6.09
N GLN A 103 -14.63 -38.58 6.21
CA GLN A 103 -15.22 -39.43 7.25
C GLN A 103 -15.27 -40.88 6.74
N PRO A 104 -14.97 -41.87 7.61
CA PRO A 104 -14.89 -43.28 7.22
C PRO A 104 -16.19 -43.81 6.59
N GLN A 105 -17.34 -43.23 6.94
CA GLN A 105 -18.64 -43.62 6.39
C GLN A 105 -18.79 -43.40 4.86
N TYR A 106 -18.05 -42.48 4.24
CA TYR A 106 -18.27 -42.11 2.84
C TYR A 106 -17.74 -43.11 1.82
N HIS A 107 -16.86 -44.05 2.22
CA HIS A 107 -16.31 -45.06 1.30
C HIS A 107 -17.16 -46.32 1.18
N LEU A 108 -18.25 -46.44 1.96
CA LEU A 108 -19.11 -47.63 2.03
C LEU A 108 -20.35 -47.55 1.13
N LEU A 109 -20.60 -46.41 0.49
CA LEU A 109 -21.69 -46.22 -0.46
C LEU A 109 -21.15 -46.42 -1.87
N ARG A 110 -21.16 -47.66 -2.37
CA ARG A 110 -20.82 -47.97 -3.77
C ARG A 110 -21.78 -48.99 -4.35
#